data_AF-A0A1X7TKR3-F1
#
_entry.id   AF-A0A1X7TKR3-F1
#
_cell.length_a   1.000
_cell.length_b   1.000
_cell.length_c   1.000
_cell.angle_alpha   90.00
_cell.angle_beta   90.00
_cell.angle_gamma   90.00
#
_symmetry.space_group_name_H-M   'P 1'
#
loop_
_entity.id
_entity.type
_entity.pdbx_description
1 polymer ?
#
loop_
_entity_poly.entity_id
_entity_poly.type
_entity_poly.pdbx_seq_one_letter_code
_entity_poly.pdbx_strand_id
1 'polypeptide(L)'
;MKFSTKDNDNDYHRDNCAVLHHGAWWYNSCSDSNLNECVMPTDCKAWKELGKNQSGVYPITPDDEPAFQVYCDMETDGGGWTVFQRRQDGSVDFYRNWTDYENGFGDLTGEFWLGLSKIHRLTKEGSNTLRVDLGDFEGNTAYANYSTFN
;
A
#
# COMPACT_ATOMS: atom_id res chain seq x y z
N MET A 1 -17.18 -7.53 22.47
CA MET A 1 -17.20 -8.97 22.10
C MET A 1 -16.64 -9.08 20.69
N LYS A 2 -15.75 -10.04 20.42
CA LYS A 2 -15.10 -10.21 19.10
C LYS A 2 -15.33 -11.64 18.63
N PHE A 3 -15.58 -11.81 17.33
CA PHE A 3 -15.77 -13.11 16.68
C PHE A 3 -14.74 -13.29 15.57
N SER A 4 -14.34 -14.53 15.30
CA SER A 4 -13.41 -14.90 14.23
C SER A 4 -13.78 -16.26 13.65
N THR A 5 -13.49 -16.48 12.37
CA THR A 5 -13.65 -17.77 11.68
C THR A 5 -12.43 -18.05 10.82
N LYS A 6 -12.15 -19.32 10.51
CA LYS A 6 -11.11 -19.75 9.57
C LYS A 6 -11.79 -20.36 8.35
N ASP A 7 -11.28 -20.06 7.18
CA ASP A 7 -11.82 -20.50 5.90
C ASP A 7 -10.70 -21.13 5.06
N ASN A 8 -11.02 -22.15 4.27
CA ASN A 8 -10.11 -22.82 3.34
C ASN A 8 -10.90 -23.05 2.05
N ASP A 9 -10.30 -22.79 0.88
CA ASP A 9 -10.97 -22.67 -0.43
C ASP A 9 -11.56 -23.99 -0.97
N ASN A 10 -12.59 -24.48 -0.30
CA ASN A 10 -13.24 -25.74 -0.64
C ASN A 10 -14.46 -25.52 -1.55
N ASP A 11 -14.49 -24.42 -2.28
CA ASP A 11 -15.51 -24.14 -3.30
C ASP A 11 -15.10 -24.73 -4.66
N TYR A 12 -16.05 -24.76 -5.60
CA TYR A 12 -15.85 -25.38 -6.92
C TYR A 12 -15.33 -24.37 -7.96
N HIS A 13 -14.93 -23.16 -7.53
CA HIS A 13 -14.53 -22.10 -8.43
C HIS A 13 -13.03 -22.19 -8.74
N ARG A 14 -12.66 -21.77 -9.96
CA ARG A 14 -11.26 -21.86 -10.41
C ARG A 14 -10.37 -20.79 -9.78
N ASP A 15 -10.96 -19.65 -9.45
CA ASP A 15 -10.31 -18.49 -8.86
C ASP A 15 -10.56 -18.43 -7.36
N ASN A 16 -9.58 -17.97 -6.58
CA ASN A 16 -9.71 -17.84 -5.14
C ASN A 16 -10.48 -16.56 -4.79
N CYS A 17 -11.79 -16.68 -4.63
CA CYS A 17 -12.69 -15.56 -4.31
C CYS A 17 -12.39 -14.95 -2.93
N ALA A 18 -11.75 -15.69 -2.01
CA ALA A 18 -11.28 -15.16 -0.73
C ALA A 18 -10.10 -14.17 -0.90
N VAL A 19 -9.30 -14.32 -1.96
CA VAL A 19 -8.25 -13.36 -2.34
C VAL A 19 -8.84 -12.18 -3.11
N LEU A 20 -9.79 -12.41 -4.02
CA LEU A 20 -10.32 -11.37 -4.90
C LEU A 20 -11.36 -10.46 -4.22
N HIS A 21 -12.24 -11.03 -3.39
CA HIS A 21 -13.37 -10.32 -2.79
C HIS A 21 -13.32 -10.31 -1.26
N HIS A 22 -12.24 -10.83 -0.66
CA HIS A 22 -12.11 -10.98 0.80
C HIS A 22 -13.31 -11.67 1.44
N GLY A 23 -13.83 -12.66 0.72
CA GLY A 23 -14.96 -13.48 1.12
C GLY A 23 -14.56 -14.75 1.85
N ALA A 24 -15.57 -15.47 2.36
CA ALA A 24 -15.41 -16.79 2.97
C ALA A 24 -16.44 -17.76 2.36
N TRP A 25 -16.51 -18.99 2.87
CA TRP A 25 -17.42 -20.09 2.44
C TRP A 25 -18.91 -19.77 2.24
N TRP A 26 -19.42 -18.60 2.66
CA TRP A 26 -20.81 -18.20 2.38
C TRP A 26 -21.05 -17.75 0.93
N TYR A 27 -20.00 -17.68 0.11
CA TYR A 27 -20.07 -17.43 -1.32
C TYR A 27 -20.14 -18.76 -2.10
N ASN A 28 -21.22 -18.96 -2.87
CA ASN A 28 -21.40 -20.14 -3.76
C ASN A 28 -20.60 -19.99 -5.08
N SER A 29 -20.24 -18.75 -5.44
CA SER A 29 -19.33 -18.29 -6.49
C SER A 29 -18.77 -16.94 -6.04
N CYS A 30 -17.84 -16.30 -6.77
CA CYS A 30 -17.21 -15.05 -6.35
C CYS A 30 -18.16 -13.89 -5.96
N SER A 31 -19.48 -13.91 -6.27
CA SER A 31 -20.48 -13.06 -5.57
C SER A 31 -21.95 -13.36 -5.93
N ASP A 32 -22.86 -12.98 -5.01
CA ASP A 32 -24.26 -12.60 -5.32
C ASP A 32 -24.87 -11.62 -4.27
N SER A 33 -24.25 -11.41 -3.10
CA SER A 33 -24.55 -10.30 -2.15
C SER A 33 -23.42 -10.11 -1.13
N ASN A 34 -22.91 -8.89 -0.94
CA ASN A 34 -21.92 -8.54 0.10
C ASN A 34 -22.42 -7.34 0.93
N LEU A 35 -23.14 -7.62 2.03
CA LEU A 35 -23.70 -6.59 2.91
C LEU A 35 -22.64 -5.81 3.72
N ASN A 36 -21.38 -6.26 3.72
CA ASN A 36 -20.27 -5.64 4.46
C ASN A 36 -19.05 -5.47 3.55
N GLU A 37 -19.26 -5.06 2.30
CA GLU A 37 -18.23 -4.84 1.28
C GLU A 37 -16.86 -4.54 1.89
N CYS A 38 -15.90 -5.47 1.73
CA CYS A 38 -14.53 -5.22 2.14
C CYS A 38 -13.92 -4.32 1.06
N VAL A 39 -14.25 -3.04 1.13
CA VAL A 39 -13.65 -2.02 0.27
C VAL A 39 -12.19 -1.96 0.66
N MET A 40 -11.33 -2.51 -0.20
CA MET A 40 -9.90 -2.44 -0.03
C MET A 40 -9.47 -0.98 -0.19
N PRO A 41 -8.78 -0.40 0.80
CA PRO A 41 -8.39 1.00 0.73
C PRO A 41 -7.48 1.27 -0.47
N THR A 42 -7.72 2.37 -1.16
CA THR A 42 -6.98 2.77 -2.36
C THR A 42 -5.55 3.18 -2.04
N ASP A 43 -5.33 3.70 -0.83
CA ASP A 43 -4.05 4.22 -0.37
C ASP A 43 -3.97 4.23 1.18
N CYS A 44 -2.87 4.73 1.72
CA CYS A 44 -2.66 4.86 3.16
C CYS A 44 -3.58 5.90 3.83
N LYS A 45 -4.07 6.89 3.08
CA LYS A 45 -5.01 7.88 3.60
C LYS A 45 -6.38 7.24 3.84
N ALA A 46 -6.86 6.41 2.91
CA ALA A 46 -8.09 5.64 3.10
C ALA A 46 -7.97 4.68 4.29
N TRP A 47 -6.81 4.03 4.50
CA TRP A 47 -6.56 3.26 5.72
C TRP A 47 -6.63 4.10 7.00
N LYS A 48 -6.07 5.32 6.96
CA LYS A 48 -6.10 6.27 8.08
C LYS A 48 -7.52 6.70 8.43
N GLU A 49 -8.36 6.97 7.43
CA GLU A 49 -9.78 7.33 7.59
C GLU A 49 -10.61 6.17 8.18
N LEU A 50 -10.22 4.92 7.91
CA LEU A 50 -10.77 3.73 8.58
C LEU A 50 -10.26 3.53 10.01
N GLY A 51 -9.49 4.48 10.55
CA GLY A 51 -9.03 4.50 11.94
C GLY A 51 -7.74 3.71 12.19
N LYS A 52 -6.99 3.33 11.15
CA LYS A 52 -5.65 2.75 11.33
C LYS A 52 -4.66 3.86 11.65
N ASN A 53 -3.99 3.75 12.81
CA ASN A 53 -3.11 4.79 13.34
C ASN A 53 -1.66 4.32 13.56
N GLN A 54 -1.32 3.09 13.19
CA GLN A 54 0.02 2.55 13.36
C GLN A 54 0.73 2.51 12.02
N SER A 55 1.98 2.97 11.98
CA SER A 55 2.80 2.82 10.78
C SER A 55 3.12 1.35 10.52
N GLY A 56 3.21 0.95 9.25
CA GLY A 56 3.45 -0.45 8.90
C GLY A 56 3.12 -0.76 7.44
N VAL A 57 3.19 -2.05 7.10
CA VAL A 57 2.88 -2.53 5.74
C VAL A 57 1.39 -2.83 5.62
N TYR A 58 0.73 -2.22 4.65
CA TYR A 58 -0.69 -2.38 4.37
C TYR A 58 -0.92 -2.78 2.90
N PRO A 59 -1.91 -3.65 2.63
CA PRO A 59 -2.37 -3.89 1.26
C PRO A 59 -3.26 -2.74 0.79
N ILE A 60 -3.11 -2.33 -0.46
CA ILE A 60 -3.93 -1.30 -1.11
C ILE A 60 -4.35 -1.72 -2.51
N THR A 61 -5.46 -1.17 -2.98
CA THR A 61 -6.03 -1.40 -4.31
C THR A 61 -6.44 -0.05 -4.93
N PRO A 62 -5.51 0.69 -5.57
CA PRO A 62 -5.78 2.05 -6.04
C PRO A 62 -6.70 2.12 -7.28
N ASP A 63 -6.83 1.03 -8.03
CA ASP A 63 -7.59 0.89 -9.28
C ASP A 63 -8.12 -0.56 -9.39
N ASP A 64 -8.78 -0.91 -10.50
CA ASP A 64 -9.33 -2.25 -10.73
C ASP A 64 -8.26 -3.34 -11.00
N GLU A 65 -6.97 -3.02 -10.85
CA GLU A 65 -5.86 -3.96 -11.01
C GLU A 65 -5.49 -4.62 -9.67
N PRO A 66 -4.77 -5.76 -9.69
CA PRO A 66 -4.44 -6.50 -8.47
C PRO A 66 -3.81 -5.64 -7.37
N ALA A 67 -4.23 -5.91 -6.14
CA ALA A 67 -3.73 -5.26 -4.93
C ALA A 67 -2.23 -5.46 -4.74
N PHE A 68 -1.57 -4.51 -4.07
CA PHE A 68 -0.16 -4.62 -3.70
C PHE A 68 0.09 -4.02 -2.32
N GLN A 69 1.25 -4.36 -1.74
CA GLN A 69 1.64 -3.86 -0.42
C GLN A 69 2.43 -2.56 -0.53
N VAL A 70 2.18 -1.66 0.42
CA VAL A 70 2.91 -0.41 0.62
C VAL A 70 3.25 -0.22 2.09
N TYR A 71 4.27 0.57 2.38
CA TYR A 71 4.48 1.06 3.74
C TYR A 71 3.66 2.35 3.94
N CYS A 72 2.81 2.35 4.96
CA CYS A 72 2.06 3.52 5.38
C CYS A 72 2.72 4.16 6.60
N ASP A 73 3.04 5.44 6.48
CA ASP A 73 3.35 6.28 7.62
C ASP A 73 2.06 6.92 8.15
N MET A 74 1.63 6.46 9.31
CA MET A 74 0.38 6.89 9.96
C MET A 74 0.62 7.91 11.08
N GLU A 75 1.87 8.33 11.30
CA GLU A 75 2.28 9.12 12.46
C GLU A 75 2.78 10.51 12.06
N THR A 76 3.58 10.63 11.00
CA THR A 76 4.16 11.90 10.57
C THR A 76 3.10 12.84 10.02
N ASP A 77 3.06 14.09 10.49
CA ASP A 77 2.23 15.18 9.92
C ASP A 77 0.75 14.81 9.73
N GLY A 78 0.17 14.11 10.70
CA GLY A 78 -1.22 13.65 10.65
C GLY A 78 -1.43 12.28 10.01
N GLY A 79 -0.39 11.70 9.39
CA GLY A 79 -0.37 10.34 8.84
C GLY A 79 -1.15 10.16 7.54
N GLY A 80 -1.23 8.91 7.09
CA GLY A 80 -1.88 8.55 5.83
C GLY A 80 -0.94 8.67 4.63
N TRP A 81 0.37 8.72 4.86
CA TRP A 81 1.35 8.84 3.79
C TRP A 81 1.72 7.47 3.22
N THR A 82 1.55 7.32 1.91
CA THR A 82 2.05 6.16 1.17
C THR A 82 3.52 6.37 0.85
N VAL A 83 4.41 5.60 1.49
CA VAL A 83 5.86 5.71 1.27
C VAL A 83 6.23 4.92 0.01
N PHE A 84 6.73 5.60 -1.01
CA PHE A 84 7.18 4.96 -2.26
C PHE A 84 8.70 4.78 -2.35
N GLN A 85 9.46 5.44 -1.47
CA GLN A 85 10.92 5.36 -1.44
C GLN A 85 11.41 5.62 -0.01
N ARG A 86 12.36 4.82 0.49
CA ARG A 86 13.03 5.07 1.78
C ARG A 86 14.53 4.73 1.72
N ARG A 87 15.36 5.66 2.21
CA ARG A 87 16.80 5.49 2.51
C ARG A 87 17.05 5.73 3.99
N GLN A 88 17.91 4.94 4.62
CA GLN A 88 18.24 5.07 6.03
C GLN A 88 19.66 4.58 6.38
N ASP A 89 20.16 3.52 5.73
CA ASP A 89 21.36 2.80 6.18
C ASP A 89 22.26 2.30 5.04
N GLY A 90 21.85 2.44 3.79
CA GLY A 90 22.58 1.94 2.63
C GLY A 90 22.55 0.41 2.47
N SER A 91 21.63 -0.29 3.13
CA SER A 91 21.46 -1.74 3.02
C SER A 91 21.02 -2.22 1.62
N VAL A 92 20.45 -1.31 0.80
CA VAL A 92 20.00 -1.63 -0.55
C VAL A 92 20.73 -0.77 -1.58
N ASP A 93 21.22 -1.43 -2.63
CA ASP A 93 21.80 -0.76 -3.79
C ASP A 93 20.69 -0.18 -4.69
N PHE A 94 20.75 1.13 -4.93
CA PHE A 94 19.84 1.89 -5.81
C PHE A 94 20.44 2.10 -7.22
N TYR A 95 21.67 1.67 -7.49
CA TYR A 95 22.25 1.70 -8.82
C TYR A 95 21.76 0.50 -9.65
N ARG A 96 20.50 0.58 -10.08
CA ARG A 96 19.76 -0.52 -10.72
C ARG A 96 19.36 -0.20 -12.16
N ASN A 97 18.98 -1.24 -12.91
CA ASN A 97 18.51 -1.09 -14.29
C ASN A 97 17.05 -0.62 -14.35
N TRP A 98 16.57 -0.35 -15.57
CA TRP A 98 15.19 0.10 -15.82
C TRP A 98 14.13 -0.87 -15.25
N THR A 99 14.28 -2.17 -15.53
CA THR A 99 13.32 -3.20 -15.13
C THR A 99 13.16 -3.27 -13.61
N ASP A 100 14.26 -3.11 -12.86
CA ASP A 100 14.22 -3.05 -11.39
C ASP A 100 13.45 -1.80 -10.91
N TYR A 101 13.70 -0.63 -11.51
CA TYR A 101 12.99 0.60 -11.17
C TYR A 101 11.50 0.56 -11.55
N GLU A 102 11.14 -0.15 -12.61
CA GLU A 102 9.76 -0.35 -13.04
C GLU A 102 8.98 -1.25 -12.07
N ASN A 103 9.60 -2.36 -11.63
CA ASN A 103 8.98 -3.35 -10.76
C ASN A 103 9.02 -2.99 -9.27
N GLY A 104 10.07 -2.27 -8.86
CA GLY A 104 10.42 -2.02 -7.46
C GLY A 104 11.44 -3.00 -6.91
N PHE A 105 12.13 -2.59 -5.85
CA PHE A 105 13.18 -3.38 -5.19
C PHE A 105 13.34 -2.96 -3.72
N GLY A 106 13.99 -3.81 -2.93
CA GLY A 106 14.23 -3.58 -1.49
C GLY A 106 13.16 -4.19 -0.59
N ASP A 107 13.09 -3.70 0.64
CA ASP A 107 12.17 -4.18 1.69
C ASP A 107 11.28 -3.03 2.18
N LEU A 108 9.95 -3.20 2.14
CA LEU A 108 8.99 -2.19 2.62
C LEU A 108 9.18 -1.83 4.10
N THR A 109 9.88 -2.66 4.89
CA THR A 109 10.25 -2.40 6.29
C THR A 109 11.70 -1.89 6.45
N GLY A 110 12.49 -1.87 5.39
CA GLY A 110 13.85 -1.31 5.32
C GLY A 110 14.01 -0.26 4.21
N GLU A 111 15.11 -0.29 3.46
CA GLU A 111 15.28 0.55 2.27
C GLU A 111 14.58 -0.05 1.05
N PHE A 112 13.87 0.78 0.27
CA PHE A 112 13.18 0.31 -0.91
C PHE A 112 12.83 1.40 -1.91
N TRP A 113 12.52 0.95 -3.12
CA TRP A 113 11.82 1.67 -4.17
C TRP A 113 10.56 0.89 -4.56
N LEU A 114 9.38 1.52 -4.49
CA LEU A 114 8.10 0.83 -4.66
C LEU A 114 7.91 0.25 -6.07
N GLY A 115 8.44 0.95 -7.08
CA GLY A 115 8.31 0.60 -8.50
C GLY A 115 7.49 1.63 -9.27
N LEU A 116 7.99 2.06 -10.43
CA LEU A 116 7.35 3.09 -11.26
C LEU A 116 5.95 2.68 -11.72
N SER A 117 5.73 1.39 -12.00
CA SER A 117 4.41 0.87 -12.37
C SER A 117 3.36 1.12 -11.29
N LYS A 118 3.71 0.87 -10.02
CA LYS A 118 2.83 1.09 -8.86
C LYS A 118 2.69 2.57 -8.51
N ILE A 119 3.78 3.34 -8.59
CA ILE A 119 3.75 4.80 -8.38
C ILE A 119 2.82 5.43 -9.42
N HIS A 120 2.92 5.03 -10.68
CA HIS A 120 2.03 5.52 -11.73
C HIS A 120 0.56 5.19 -11.43
N ARG A 121 0.24 3.96 -10.98
CA ARG A 121 -1.13 3.61 -10.55
C ARG A 121 -1.65 4.53 -9.44
N LEU A 122 -0.78 4.91 -8.50
CA LEU A 122 -1.13 5.81 -7.39
C LEU A 122 -1.29 7.27 -7.81
N THR A 123 -0.52 7.73 -8.80
CA THR A 123 -0.53 9.14 -9.21
C THR A 123 -1.43 9.44 -10.40
N LYS A 124 -1.95 8.41 -11.08
CA LYS A 124 -2.78 8.52 -12.29
C LYS A 124 -4.06 9.32 -12.07
N GLU A 125 -4.66 9.19 -10.89
CA GLU A 125 -5.93 9.84 -10.54
C GLU A 125 -5.81 10.66 -9.25
N GLY A 126 -6.56 11.75 -9.17
CA GLY A 126 -6.60 12.62 -8.00
C GLY A 126 -5.53 13.71 -7.94
N SER A 127 -5.63 14.55 -6.90
CA SER A 127 -4.65 15.59 -6.60
C SER A 127 -3.68 15.08 -5.55
N ASN A 128 -2.50 14.63 -5.96
CA ASN A 128 -1.51 14.09 -5.04
C ASN A 128 -0.55 15.18 -4.57
N THR A 129 -0.18 15.12 -3.29
CA THR A 129 0.88 15.92 -2.70
C THR A 129 2.09 15.03 -2.41
N LEU A 130 3.29 15.58 -2.57
CA LEU A 130 4.53 14.88 -2.29
C LEU A 130 5.26 15.58 -1.15
N ARG A 131 5.58 14.80 -0.11
CA ARG A 131 6.47 15.20 0.98
C ARG A 131 7.77 14.42 0.87
N VAL A 132 8.90 15.11 0.99
CA VAL A 132 10.25 14.52 0.99
C VAL A 132 10.94 14.93 2.28
N ASP A 133 11.04 14.01 3.22
CA ASP A 133 11.80 14.18 4.46
C ASP A 133 13.27 13.80 4.22
N LEU A 134 14.19 14.65 4.70
CA LEU A 134 15.63 14.57 4.50
C LEU A 134 16.34 14.68 5.84
N GLY A 135 17.35 13.85 6.07
CA GLY A 135 18.23 13.92 7.24
C GLY A 135 19.69 14.02 6.82
N ASP A 136 20.51 14.72 7.61
CA ASP A 136 21.97 14.72 7.47
C ASP A 136 22.67 13.82 8.50
N PHE A 137 23.98 13.63 8.34
CA PHE A 137 24.79 12.80 9.24
C PHE A 137 24.95 13.38 10.64
N GLU A 138 24.58 14.65 10.85
CA GLU A 138 24.62 15.33 12.14
C GLU A 138 23.27 15.20 12.90
N GLY A 139 22.28 14.57 12.28
CA GLY A 139 20.95 14.34 12.84
C GLY A 139 19.97 15.49 12.60
N ASN A 140 20.33 16.49 11.78
CA ASN A 140 19.38 17.53 11.40
C ASN A 140 18.39 16.98 10.37
N THR A 141 17.13 17.40 10.48
CA THR A 141 16.06 16.98 9.56
C THR A 141 15.40 18.19 8.90
N ALA A 142 15.06 18.06 7.62
CA ALA A 142 14.28 19.03 6.86
C ALA A 142 13.25 18.30 6.00
N TYR A 143 12.25 19.02 5.49
CA TYR A 143 11.29 18.45 4.53
C TYR A 143 10.98 19.43 3.40
N ALA A 144 10.72 18.88 2.21
CA ALA A 144 10.17 19.60 1.07
C ALA A 144 8.73 19.13 0.81
N ASN A 145 7.83 20.07 0.54
CA ASN A 145 6.44 19.77 0.23
C ASN A 145 6.09 20.30 -1.17
N TYR A 146 5.50 19.45 -2.00
CA TYR A 146 5.03 19.74 -3.33
C TYR A 146 3.51 19.54 -3.36
N SER A 147 2.78 20.60 -3.68
CA SER A 147 1.32 20.59 -3.71
C SER A 147 0.71 19.75 -4.85
N THR A 148 1.54 19.34 -5.82
CA THR A 148 1.11 18.55 -6.98
C THR A 148 2.20 17.56 -7.36
N PHE A 149 1.79 16.30 -7.54
CA PHE A 149 2.62 15.20 -8.01
C PHE A 149 1.77 14.30 -8.92
N ASN A 150 2.18 14.15 -10.17
CA ASN A 150 1.44 13.38 -11.19
C ASN A 150 2.39 12.39 -11.87
#